data_AF-A0A8T1MJC9-F1
#
_entry.id   AF-A0A8T1MJC9-F1
#
_cell.length_a   1.000
_cell.length_b   1.000
_cell.length_c   1.000
_cell.angle_alpha   90.00
_cell.angle_beta   90.00
_cell.angle_gamma   90.00
#
_symmetry.space_group_name_H-M   'P 1'
#
loop_
_entity.id
_entity.type
_entity.pdbx_description
1 polymer ?
#
loop_
_entity_poly.entity_id
_entity_poly.type
_entity_poly.pdbx_seq_one_letter_code
_entity_poly.pdbx_strand_id
1 'polypeptide(L)'
;MAQHELKEQSAPQTAYLLVALMRILAIAKGYFQLSLFSINSADNNRIHYNSTVRMFLSVKLILVTQIIVSVRFLPLTRLHTAARIILLTQSACGMMIFYYYNLVGNKSDNGEYPYRRAPGRAYYPYMYCAIGEWMMVSAFLVFILLQALELRHFEIRLPEVVPINFNEQTIPRTFERP
;
A
#
# COMPACT_ATOMS: atom_id res chain seq x y z
N MET A 1 13.54 -23.22 40.33
CA MET A 1 12.95 -24.03 39.25
C MET A 1 11.63 -23.38 38.85
N ALA A 2 11.69 -22.47 37.88
CA ALA A 2 10.61 -21.83 37.14
C ALA A 2 11.27 -20.67 36.38
N GLN A 3 12.16 -21.03 35.45
CA GLN A 3 12.54 -20.10 34.39
C GLN A 3 11.24 -19.75 33.70
N HIS A 4 10.83 -18.51 33.88
CA HIS A 4 9.75 -17.89 33.13
C HIS A 4 10.15 -18.06 31.66
N GLU A 5 9.58 -19.07 31.01
CA GLU A 5 9.74 -19.31 29.58
C GLU A 5 9.21 -18.06 28.89
N LEU A 6 10.12 -17.14 28.59
CA LEU A 6 9.98 -16.15 27.54
C LEU A 6 9.81 -16.97 26.26
N LYS A 7 8.57 -17.39 26.03
CA LYS A 7 8.12 -17.95 24.78
C LYS A 7 8.33 -16.83 23.77
N GLU A 8 9.50 -16.82 23.14
CA GLU A 8 9.74 -16.09 21.91
C GLU A 8 8.66 -16.53 20.94
N GLN A 9 7.56 -15.77 20.92
CA GLN A 9 6.51 -15.94 19.94
C GLN A 9 7.11 -15.42 18.64
N SER A 10 7.79 -16.32 17.93
CA SER A 10 8.12 -16.12 16.52
C SER A 10 6.87 -15.59 15.82
N ALA A 11 7.04 -14.49 15.07
CA ALA A 11 5.92 -13.88 14.38
C ALA A 11 5.24 -14.97 13.54
N PRO A 12 3.90 -15.12 13.63
CA PRO A 12 3.23 -16.23 12.98
C PRO A 12 3.49 -16.17 11.47
N GLN A 13 3.69 -17.32 10.81
CA GLN A 13 4.01 -17.42 9.37
C GLN A 13 3.08 -16.57 8.48
N THR A 14 1.84 -16.37 8.94
CA THR A 14 0.85 -15.49 8.32
C THR A 14 1.30 -14.03 8.23
N ALA A 15 1.96 -13.48 9.26
CA ALA A 15 2.47 -12.11 9.24
C ALA A 15 3.55 -11.92 8.16
N TYR A 16 4.47 -12.89 8.01
CA TYR A 16 5.50 -12.86 6.96
C TYR A 16 4.88 -12.93 5.55
N LEU A 17 3.87 -13.78 5.35
CA LEU A 17 3.15 -13.86 4.09
C LEU A 17 2.45 -12.54 3.74
N LEU A 18 1.78 -11.90 4.70
CA LEU A 18 1.13 -10.61 4.49
C LEU A 18 2.15 -9.50 4.16
N VAL A 19 3.32 -9.50 4.80
CA VAL A 19 4.40 -8.56 4.48
C VAL A 19 4.95 -8.79 3.08
N ALA A 20 5.18 -10.05 2.69
CA ALA A 20 5.62 -10.38 1.33
C ALA A 20 4.59 -9.93 0.29
N LEU A 21 3.29 -10.17 0.53
CA LEU A 21 2.20 -9.70 -0.32
C LEU A 21 2.21 -8.16 -0.47
N MET A 22 2.36 -7.42 0.63
CA MET A 22 2.45 -5.96 0.59
C MET A 22 3.61 -5.47 -0.27
N ARG A 23 4.78 -6.12 -0.18
CA ARG A 23 5.95 -5.76 -1.01
C ARG A 23 5.68 -5.99 -2.50
N ILE A 24 5.08 -7.12 -2.87
CA ILE A 24 4.71 -7.42 -4.25
C ILE A 24 3.72 -6.38 -4.78
N LEU A 25 2.70 -6.05 -3.98
CA LEU A 25 1.71 -5.04 -4.35
C LEU A 25 2.33 -3.64 -4.48
N ALA A 26 3.31 -3.28 -3.64
CA ALA A 26 4.03 -2.02 -3.73
C ALA A 26 4.86 -1.92 -5.02
N ILE A 27 5.52 -3.02 -5.41
CA ILE A 27 6.25 -3.10 -6.68
C ILE A 27 5.28 -2.96 -7.87
N ALA A 28 4.18 -3.72 -7.87
CA ALA A 28 3.15 -3.64 -8.91
C ALA A 28 2.59 -2.20 -9.02
N LYS A 29 2.29 -1.57 -7.89
CA LYS A 29 1.89 -0.17 -7.82
C LYS A 29 2.92 0.76 -8.46
N GLY A 30 4.20 0.56 -8.18
CA GLY A 30 5.31 1.32 -8.78
C GLY A 30 5.33 1.23 -10.30
N TYR A 31 5.13 0.04 -10.87
CA TYR A 31 5.05 -0.16 -12.32
C TYR A 31 3.87 0.58 -12.95
N PHE A 32 2.68 0.55 -12.33
CA PHE A 32 1.53 1.29 -12.85
C PHE A 32 1.74 2.80 -12.75
N GLN A 33 2.35 3.28 -11.67
CA GLN A 33 2.70 4.70 -11.52
C GLN A 33 3.68 5.15 -12.62
N LEU A 34 4.74 4.38 -12.86
CA LEU A 34 5.71 4.67 -13.92
C LEU A 34 5.04 4.71 -15.29
N SER A 35 4.14 3.75 -15.54
CA SER A 35 3.35 3.72 -16.77
C SER A 35 2.50 4.98 -16.95
N LEU A 36 1.90 5.51 -15.87
CA LEU A 36 1.12 6.75 -15.92
C LEU A 36 1.97 7.98 -16.20
N PHE A 37 3.23 8.03 -15.72
CA PHE A 37 4.15 9.10 -16.08
C PHE A 37 4.57 9.06 -17.56
N SER A 38 4.68 7.86 -18.13
CA SER A 38 5.14 7.67 -19.51
C SER A 38 4.03 7.75 -20.56
N ILE A 39 2.75 7.70 -20.16
CA ILE A 39 1.61 7.64 -21.07
C ILE A 39 0.86 8.96 -21.06
N ASN A 40 0.81 9.62 -22.22
CA ASN A 40 -0.10 10.73 -22.43
C ASN A 40 -1.54 10.23 -22.43
N SER A 41 -2.36 10.74 -21.51
CA SER A 41 -3.78 10.39 -21.46
C SER A 41 -4.47 10.79 -22.77
N ALA A 42 -4.08 11.94 -23.36
CA ALA A 42 -4.66 12.47 -24.61
C ALA A 42 -4.61 11.48 -25.77
N ASP A 43 -3.49 10.78 -25.92
CA ASP A 43 -3.24 9.92 -27.08
C ASP A 43 -3.57 8.46 -26.80
N ASN A 44 -3.53 8.03 -25.53
CA ASN A 44 -3.65 6.62 -25.18
C ASN A 44 -4.45 6.37 -23.89
N ASN A 45 -5.65 6.97 -23.85
CA ASN A 45 -6.53 6.96 -22.69
C ASN A 45 -6.89 5.56 -22.19
N ARG A 46 -6.99 4.55 -23.07
CA ARG A 46 -7.29 3.16 -22.67
C ARG A 46 -6.21 2.60 -21.75
N ILE A 47 -4.93 2.81 -22.08
CA ILE A 47 -3.82 2.32 -21.26
C ILE A 47 -3.69 3.17 -19.99
N HIS A 48 -3.86 4.49 -20.10
CA HIS A 48 -3.90 5.39 -18.93
C HIS A 48 -4.98 4.97 -17.92
N TYR A 49 -6.21 4.71 -18.39
CA TYR A 49 -7.31 4.23 -17.59
C TYR A 49 -6.98 2.90 -16.89
N ASN A 50 -6.53 1.90 -17.65
CA ASN A 50 -6.22 0.58 -17.10
C ASN A 50 -5.09 0.65 -16.05
N SER A 51 -4.04 1.43 -16.32
CA SER A 51 -2.94 1.64 -15.38
C SER A 51 -3.42 2.34 -14.11
N THR A 52 -4.30 3.34 -14.23
CA THR A 52 -4.87 4.08 -13.10
C THR A 52 -5.72 3.16 -12.21
N VAL A 53 -6.63 2.38 -12.79
CA VAL A 53 -7.48 1.43 -12.04
C VAL A 53 -6.63 0.38 -11.32
N ARG A 54 -5.63 -0.19 -12.00
CA ARG A 54 -4.75 -1.20 -11.40
C ARG A 54 -3.89 -0.61 -10.29
N MET A 55 -3.37 0.61 -10.47
CA MET A 55 -2.65 1.33 -9.42
C MET A 55 -3.53 1.53 -8.19
N PHE A 56 -4.77 2.01 -8.37
CA PHE A 56 -5.69 2.23 -7.27
C PHE A 56 -6.06 0.93 -6.54
N LEU A 57 -6.25 -0.16 -7.29
CA LEU A 57 -6.50 -1.47 -6.71
C LEU A 57 -5.31 -1.94 -5.85
N SER A 58 -4.07 -1.80 -6.34
CA SER A 58 -2.87 -2.14 -5.57
C SER A 58 -2.81 -1.35 -4.27
N VAL A 59 -3.06 -0.03 -4.30
CA VAL A 59 -3.08 0.81 -3.08
C VAL A 59 -4.13 0.33 -2.08
N LYS A 60 -5.35 0.05 -2.55
CA LYS A 60 -6.44 -0.45 -1.69
C LYS A 60 -6.06 -1.76 -1.01
N LEU A 61 -5.50 -2.71 -1.76
CA LEU A 61 -5.07 -4.00 -1.22
C LEU A 61 -3.93 -3.86 -0.21
N ILE A 62 -2.99 -2.96 -0.44
CA ILE A 62 -1.93 -2.65 0.52
C ILE A 62 -2.54 -2.12 1.82
N LEU A 63 -3.40 -1.10 1.75
CA LEU A 63 -4.05 -0.50 2.93
C LEU A 63 -4.87 -1.51 3.73
N VAL A 64 -5.62 -2.39 3.07
CA VAL A 64 -6.38 -3.46 3.74
C VAL A 64 -5.44 -4.43 4.45
N THR A 65 -4.41 -4.91 3.75
CA THR A 65 -3.44 -5.85 4.32
C THR A 65 -2.72 -5.22 5.52
N GLN A 66 -2.38 -3.96 5.40
CA GLN A 66 -1.78 -3.16 6.45
C GLN A 66 -2.67 -3.01 7.68
N ILE A 67 -3.96 -2.73 7.52
CA ILE A 67 -4.92 -2.69 8.63
C ILE A 67 -4.99 -4.06 9.31
N ILE A 68 -5.04 -5.16 8.55
CA ILE A 68 -5.05 -6.52 9.10
C ILE A 68 -3.80 -6.77 9.94
N VAL A 69 -2.62 -6.46 9.40
CA VAL A 69 -1.34 -6.61 10.13
C VAL A 69 -1.33 -5.74 11.39
N SER A 70 -1.81 -4.50 11.27
CA SER A 70 -1.86 -3.53 12.36
C SER A 70 -2.80 -3.95 13.48
N VAL A 71 -3.92 -4.61 13.17
CA VAL A 71 -4.90 -5.05 14.19
C VAL A 71 -4.48 -6.38 14.83
N ARG A 72 -3.89 -7.29 14.03
CA ARG A 72 -3.61 -8.67 14.47
C ARG A 72 -2.26 -8.85 15.12
N PHE A 73 -1.24 -8.11 14.69
CA PHE A 73 0.16 -8.41 15.04
C PHE A 73 0.91 -7.24 15.64
N LEU A 74 0.40 -6.01 15.53
CA LEU A 74 1.10 -4.83 15.96
C LEU A 74 0.28 -4.09 17.02
N PRO A 75 0.82 -3.77 18.20
CA PRO A 75 0.19 -2.83 19.12
C PRO A 75 0.44 -1.40 18.61
N LEU A 76 0.02 -1.11 17.38
CA LEU A 76 0.05 0.26 16.84
C LEU A 76 -0.96 1.11 17.61
N THR A 77 -0.65 2.40 17.80
CA THR A 77 -1.60 3.30 18.47
C THR A 77 -2.89 3.36 17.65
N ARG A 78 -4.04 3.45 18.33
CA ARG A 78 -5.38 3.53 17.69
C ARG A 78 -5.44 4.61 16.59
N LEU A 79 -4.60 5.64 16.70
CA LEU A 79 -4.44 6.70 15.73
C LEU A 79 -3.89 6.22 14.37
N HIS A 80 -2.92 5.30 14.34
CA HIS A 80 -2.39 4.75 13.08
C HIS A 80 -3.44 3.95 12.33
N THR A 81 -4.18 3.09 13.03
CA THR A 81 -5.29 2.33 12.43
C THR A 81 -6.38 3.27 11.91
N ALA A 82 -6.74 4.31 12.69
CA ALA A 82 -7.70 5.31 12.25
C ALA A 82 -7.23 6.07 11.00
N ALA A 83 -5.96 6.50 10.97
CA ALA A 83 -5.37 7.16 9.80
C ALA A 83 -5.41 6.27 8.55
N ARG A 84 -5.13 4.96 8.68
CA ARG A 84 -5.22 3.99 7.58
C ARG A 84 -6.64 3.79 7.09
N ILE A 85 -7.64 3.81 7.97
CA ILE A 85 -9.06 3.77 7.59
C ILE A 85 -9.44 5.04 6.82
N ILE A 86 -9.03 6.21 7.28
CA ILE A 86 -9.27 7.49 6.59
C ILE A 86 -8.65 7.45 5.18
N LEU A 87 -7.41 6.98 5.05
CA LEU A 87 -6.74 6.83 3.76
C LEU A 87 -7.43 5.82 2.85
N LEU A 88 -7.95 4.73 3.40
CA LEU A 88 -8.72 3.74 2.67
C LEU A 88 -10.03 4.36 2.13
N THR A 89 -10.73 5.14 2.94
CA THR A 89 -11.95 5.85 2.52
C THR A 89 -11.64 6.90 1.46
N GLN A 90 -10.62 7.74 1.66
CA GLN A 90 -10.18 8.73 0.67
C GLN A 90 -9.81 8.04 -0.66
N SER A 91 -9.11 6.91 -0.58
CA SER A 91 -8.74 6.14 -1.77
C SER A 91 -9.95 5.55 -2.50
N ALA A 92 -10.93 5.02 -1.74
CA ALA A 92 -12.16 4.50 -2.31
C ALA A 92 -12.98 5.61 -3.00
N CYS A 93 -13.09 6.79 -2.38
CA CYS A 93 -13.75 7.95 -2.98
C CYS A 93 -13.08 8.40 -4.27
N GLY A 94 -11.74 8.55 -4.27
CA GLY A 94 -10.99 8.94 -5.46
C GLY A 94 -11.19 7.95 -6.63
N MET A 95 -11.15 6.65 -6.34
CA MET A 95 -11.42 5.60 -7.34
C MET A 95 -12.85 5.69 -7.89
N MET A 96 -13.87 5.91 -7.05
CA MET A 96 -15.26 6.02 -7.49
C MET A 96 -15.46 7.22 -8.42
N ILE A 97 -14.91 8.38 -8.07
CA ILE A 97 -14.99 9.60 -8.89
C ILE A 97 -14.32 9.38 -10.24
N PHE A 98 -13.11 8.80 -10.24
CA PHE A 98 -12.37 8.48 -11.46
C PHE A 98 -13.13 7.50 -12.37
N TYR A 99 -13.69 6.44 -11.79
CA TYR A 99 -14.46 5.43 -12.53
C TYR A 99 -15.73 6.03 -13.13
N TYR A 100 -16.47 6.83 -12.35
CA TYR A 100 -17.69 7.50 -12.82
C TYR A 100 -17.41 8.42 -14.02
N TYR A 101 -16.35 9.23 -13.96
CA TYR A 101 -15.96 10.06 -15.09
C TYR A 101 -15.62 9.23 -16.33
N ASN A 102 -14.81 8.18 -16.20
CA ASN A 102 -14.38 7.39 -17.36
C ASN A 102 -15.51 6.56 -17.97
N LEU A 103 -16.49 6.13 -17.16
CA LEU A 103 -17.64 5.36 -17.62
C LEU A 103 -18.72 6.24 -18.28
N VAL A 104 -19.01 7.40 -17.68
CA VAL A 104 -20.16 8.26 -18.03
C VAL A 104 -19.70 9.55 -18.71
N GLY A 105 -18.77 10.28 -18.10
CA GLY A 105 -18.31 11.58 -18.59
C GLY A 105 -17.57 11.50 -19.92
N ASN A 106 -16.56 10.63 -20.02
CA ASN A 106 -15.73 10.52 -21.22
C ASN A 106 -16.50 9.98 -22.44
N LYS A 107 -17.54 9.16 -22.23
CA LYS A 107 -18.44 8.70 -23.31
C LYS A 107 -19.38 9.80 -23.79
N SER A 108 -19.80 10.70 -22.90
CA SER A 108 -20.66 11.84 -23.24
C SER A 108 -19.96 12.86 -24.14
N ASP A 109 -18.63 12.94 -24.08
CA ASP A 109 -17.82 13.93 -24.81
C ASP A 109 -17.04 13.34 -26.00
N ASN A 110 -17.43 12.15 -26.49
CA ASN A 110 -16.78 11.44 -27.62
C ASN A 110 -15.24 11.29 -27.51
N GLY A 111 -14.68 11.33 -26.30
CA GLY A 111 -13.24 11.25 -26.08
C GLY A 111 -12.44 12.49 -26.51
N GLU A 112 -13.09 13.62 -26.83
CA GLU A 112 -12.39 14.87 -27.11
C GLU A 112 -11.82 15.46 -25.81
N TYR A 113 -10.49 15.60 -25.73
CA TYR A 113 -9.84 16.15 -24.55
C TYR A 113 -10.20 17.63 -24.33
N PRO A 114 -10.74 18.01 -23.15
CA PRO A 114 -11.27 19.35 -22.91
C PRO A 114 -10.22 20.46 -22.93
N TYR A 115 -8.93 20.14 -22.85
CA TYR A 115 -7.83 21.11 -22.98
C TYR A 115 -7.80 21.85 -24.33
N ARG A 116 -8.48 21.33 -25.35
CA ARG A 116 -8.55 21.97 -26.68
C ARG A 116 -9.73 22.93 -26.85
N ARG A 117 -10.61 23.10 -25.86
CA ARG A 117 -11.75 24.04 -25.93
C ARG A 117 -11.79 24.97 -24.73
N ALA A 118 -12.37 26.15 -24.93
CA ALA A 118 -12.80 27.04 -23.86
C ALA A 118 -13.70 26.30 -22.85
N PRO A 119 -13.76 26.71 -21.56
CA PRO A 119 -14.53 26.02 -20.53
C PRO A 119 -15.99 25.82 -20.98
N GLY A 120 -16.31 24.58 -21.35
CA GLY A 120 -17.64 24.15 -21.80
C GLY A 120 -18.20 23.05 -20.89
N ARG A 121 -19.28 22.38 -21.31
CA ARG A 121 -19.94 21.33 -20.50
C ARG A 121 -19.00 20.17 -20.10
N ALA A 122 -17.99 19.87 -20.92
CA ALA A 122 -16.97 18.84 -20.68
C ALA A 122 -15.92 19.22 -19.61
N TYR A 123 -15.82 20.49 -19.22
CA TYR A 123 -14.81 20.97 -18.27
C TYR A 123 -15.03 20.44 -16.85
N TYR A 124 -16.26 20.49 -16.35
CA TYR A 124 -16.58 20.07 -14.97
C TYR A 124 -16.38 18.55 -14.75
N PRO A 125 -16.87 17.66 -15.63
CA PRO A 125 -16.59 16.23 -15.51
C PRO A 125 -15.08 15.93 -15.45
N TYR A 126 -14.28 16.58 -16.31
CA TYR A 126 -12.84 16.41 -16.30
C TYR A 126 -12.19 16.91 -15.01
N MET A 127 -12.62 18.07 -14.50
CA MET A 127 -12.15 18.59 -13.23
C MET A 127 -12.41 17.60 -12.09
N TYR A 128 -13.59 16.95 -12.05
CA TYR A 128 -13.87 15.90 -11.06
C TYR A 128 -12.96 14.69 -11.23
N CYS A 129 -12.67 14.26 -12.47
CA CYS A 129 -11.69 13.19 -12.72
C CYS A 129 -10.31 13.53 -12.15
N ALA A 130 -9.81 14.73 -12.46
CA ALA A 130 -8.54 15.21 -11.95
C ALA A 130 -8.54 15.29 -10.42
N ILE A 131 -9.63 15.78 -9.80
CA ILE A 131 -9.79 15.77 -8.34
C ILE A 131 -9.69 14.34 -7.81
N GLY A 132 -10.36 13.37 -8.42
CA GLY A 132 -10.26 11.95 -8.03
C GLY A 132 -8.84 11.40 -8.10
N GLU A 133 -8.11 11.71 -9.17
CA GLU A 133 -6.69 11.34 -9.32
C GLU A 133 -5.81 11.99 -8.24
N TRP A 134 -5.98 13.30 -7.98
CA TRP A 134 -5.21 14.03 -6.97
C TRP A 134 -5.55 13.62 -5.54
N MET A 135 -6.80 13.25 -5.26
CA MET A 135 -7.20 12.63 -3.99
C MET A 135 -6.44 11.31 -3.76
N MET A 136 -6.21 10.53 -4.81
CA MET A 136 -5.43 9.28 -4.74
C MET A 136 -3.93 9.56 -4.56
N VAL A 137 -3.36 10.52 -5.30
CA VAL A 137 -1.94 10.91 -5.19
C VAL A 137 -1.64 11.44 -3.78
N SER A 138 -2.50 12.30 -3.23
CA SER A 138 -2.33 12.82 -1.87
C SER A 138 -2.49 11.75 -0.80
N ALA A 139 -3.48 10.86 -0.91
CA ALA A 139 -3.62 9.71 -0.01
C ALA A 139 -2.35 8.84 0.00
N PHE A 140 -1.73 8.67 -1.17
CA PHE A 140 -0.47 7.95 -1.33
C PHE A 140 0.72 8.66 -0.64
N LEU A 141 0.84 9.97 -0.77
CA LEU A 141 1.92 10.71 -0.11
C LEU A 141 1.82 10.55 1.41
N VAL A 142 0.62 10.71 1.95
CA VAL A 142 0.36 10.51 3.39
C VAL A 142 0.63 9.05 3.80
N PHE A 143 0.24 8.09 2.96
CA PHE A 143 0.54 6.67 3.17
C PHE A 143 2.04 6.40 3.29
N ILE A 144 2.87 6.92 2.37
CA ILE A 144 4.34 6.72 2.45
C ILE A 144 4.87 7.29 3.76
N LEU A 145 4.43 8.49 4.12
CA LEU A 145 4.88 9.15 5.36
C LEU A 145 4.53 8.31 6.59
N LEU A 146 3.29 7.81 6.68
CA LEU A 146 2.88 6.92 7.76
C LEU A 146 3.69 5.63 7.76
N GLN A 147 3.92 5.02 6.60
CA GLN A 147 4.70 3.79 6.49
C GLN A 147 6.17 3.99 6.90
N ALA A 148 6.77 5.13 6.54
CA ALA A 148 8.13 5.47 6.93
C ALA A 148 8.25 5.72 8.44
N LEU A 149 7.28 6.42 9.04
CA LEU A 149 7.21 6.63 10.49
C LEU A 149 7.05 5.30 11.26
N GLU A 150 6.22 4.40 10.74
CA GLU A 150 6.00 3.09 11.34
C GLU A 150 7.23 2.19 11.21
N LEU A 151 7.90 2.14 10.04
CA LEU A 151 9.16 1.38 9.85
C LEU A 151 10.22 1.84 10.85
N ARG A 152 10.38 3.15 11.02
CA ARG A 152 11.29 3.71 12.01
C ARG A 152 10.91 3.29 13.44
N HIS A 153 9.62 3.21 13.75
CA HIS A 153 9.15 2.74 15.04
C HIS A 153 9.40 1.23 15.25
N PHE A 154 9.31 0.43 14.19
CA PHE A 154 9.61 -1.00 14.19
C PHE A 154 11.09 -1.29 14.39
N GLU A 155 11.97 -0.60 13.69
CA GLU A 155 13.43 -0.75 13.85
C GLU A 155 13.91 -0.41 15.26
N ILE A 156 13.24 0.52 15.94
CA ILE A 156 13.58 0.92 17.32
C ILE A 156 13.10 -0.12 18.36
N ARG A 157 12.06 -0.92 18.06
CA ARG A 157 11.40 -1.82 19.03
C ARG A 157 11.61 -3.31 18.81
N LEU A 158 12.07 -3.74 17.64
CA LEU A 158 12.45 -5.14 17.43
C LEU A 158 13.86 -5.35 18.02
N PRO A 159 14.06 -6.28 18.98
CA PRO A 159 15.40 -6.77 19.27
C PRO A 159 15.98 -7.31 17.96
N GLU A 160 17.28 -7.06 17.75
CA GLU A 160 18.01 -7.58 16.60
C GLU A 160 17.59 -9.02 16.33
N VAL A 161 17.27 -9.33 15.07
CA VAL A 161 17.10 -10.71 14.64
C VAL A 161 18.42 -11.40 14.95
N VAL A 162 18.47 -12.14 16.07
CA VAL A 162 19.64 -12.93 16.43
C VAL A 162 19.88 -13.84 15.24
N PRO A 163 21.04 -13.74 14.55
CA PRO A 163 21.32 -14.64 13.45
C PRO A 163 21.25 -16.05 13.99
N ILE A 164 20.45 -16.90 13.35
CA ILE A 164 20.38 -18.33 13.67
C ILE A 164 21.81 -18.85 13.55
N ASN A 165 22.44 -19.11 14.69
CA ASN A 165 23.79 -19.66 14.73
C ASN A 165 23.67 -21.14 14.38
N PHE A 166 23.85 -21.48 13.11
CA PHE A 166 23.82 -22.86 12.62
C PHE A 166 24.96 -23.75 13.17
N ASN A 167 25.86 -23.20 14.00
CA ASN A 167 27.00 -23.94 14.57
C ASN A 167 26.74 -24.64 15.91
N GLU A 168 25.58 -24.49 16.54
CA GLU A 168 25.27 -25.24 17.77
C GLU A 168 24.51 -26.54 17.47
N GLN A 169 25.13 -27.41 16.66
CA GLN A 169 24.96 -28.85 16.86
C GLN A 169 25.94 -29.28 17.95
N THR A 170 25.57 -29.06 19.21
CA THR A 170 26.29 -29.63 20.35
C THR A 170 26.14 -31.15 20.33
N ILE A 171 27.12 -31.82 19.73
CA ILE A 171 27.45 -33.22 20.02
C ILE A 171 27.71 -33.32 21.53
N PRO A 172 27.05 -34.22 22.29
CA PRO A 172 27.38 -34.39 23.69
C PRO A 172 28.76 -35.05 23.77
N ARG A 173 29.81 -34.26 23.97
CA ARG A 173 31.10 -34.79 24.41
C ARG A 173 30.99 -35.07 25.91
N THR A 174 30.55 -36.29 26.22
CA THR A 174 30.90 -36.93 27.48
C THR A 174 32.41 -37.09 27.53
N PHE A 175 33.08 -36.26 28.31
CA PHE A 175 34.41 -36.57 28.83
C PHE A 175 34.38 -36.32 30.33
N GLU A 176 34.09 -37.39 31.05
CA GLU A 176 34.40 -37.51 32.46
C GLU A 176 35.91 -37.68 32.67
N ARG A 177 36.30 -37.33 33.90
CA ARG A 177 37.43 -37.80 34.73
C ARG A 177 38.57 -36.79 34.89
N PRO A 178 39.33 -36.92 35.99
CA PRO A 178 38.96 -36.78 37.41
C PRO A 178 39.67 -35.59 38.06
#